data_AF-T0TZU4-F1
#
_entry.id   AF-T0TZU4-F1
#
_cell.length_a   1.000
_cell.length_b   1.000
_cell.length_c   1.000
_cell.angle_alpha   90.00
_cell.angle_beta   90.00
_cell.angle_gamma   90.00
#
_symmetry.space_group_name_H-M   'P 1'
#
loop_
_entity.id
_entity.type
_entity.pdbx_description
1 polymer ?
#
loop_
_entity_poly.entity_id
_entity_poly.type
_entity_poly.pdbx_seq_one_letter_code
_entity_poly.pdbx_strand_id
1 'polypeptide(L)'
;MSTKNLTPVLKTSFVLLAILVLLGIVMPDGYQVWSEQLREVISDKLGWFYLLLVTSIVLLCGFFLVSPVGQIKLGEPNSVPEHSTISWIAMIFSAGMGIGLVFYGAAEPLSHYAISTVRATPGSQEALADAFRYTFFHWGIHAWAIYALIALALAYFGFRKKRNIFYRLP
;
A
#
# COMPACT_ATOMS: atom_id res chain seq x y z
N MET A 1 9.61 34.86 16.84
CA MET A 1 9.37 33.41 16.88
C MET A 1 7.94 33.18 16.41
N SER A 2 7.72 32.78 15.16
CA SER A 2 6.38 32.63 14.60
C SER A 2 5.73 31.37 15.21
N THR A 3 4.71 31.56 16.04
CA THR A 3 3.89 30.46 16.57
C THR A 3 3.10 29.88 15.41
N LYS A 4 3.68 28.88 14.74
CA LYS A 4 2.97 28.12 13.70
C LYS A 4 1.80 27.39 14.37
N ASN A 5 0.59 27.92 14.16
CA ASN A 5 -0.64 27.26 14.58
C ASN A 5 -0.73 25.89 13.90
N LEU A 6 -1.04 24.84 14.66
CA LEU A 6 -1.28 23.50 14.12
C LEU A 6 -2.44 23.56 13.11
N THR A 7 -2.28 22.91 11.95
CA THR A 7 -3.33 22.86 10.93
C THR A 7 -4.56 22.11 11.46
N PRO A 8 -5.79 22.41 10.99
CA PRO A 8 -6.99 21.70 11.43
C PRO A 8 -6.87 20.18 11.25
N VAL A 9 -6.31 19.74 10.12
CA VAL A 9 -6.06 18.32 9.82
C VAL A 9 -5.16 17.67 10.86
N LEU A 10 -4.04 18.33 11.21
CA LEU A 10 -3.11 17.80 12.20
C LEU A 10 -3.78 17.68 13.59
N LYS A 11 -4.57 18.67 13.98
CA LYS A 11 -5.32 18.64 15.26
C LYS A 11 -6.32 17.50 15.29
N THR A 12 -7.15 17.34 14.25
CA THR A 12 -8.16 16.28 14.21
C THR A 12 -7.53 14.90 14.18
N SER A 13 -6.49 14.69 13.36
CA SER A 13 -5.78 13.42 13.30
C SER A 13 -5.11 13.08 14.63
N PHE A 14 -4.48 14.07 15.29
CA PHE A 14 -3.84 13.86 16.58
C PHE A 14 -4.85 13.47 17.67
N VAL A 15 -5.98 14.17 17.75
CA VAL A 15 -7.03 13.86 18.74
C VAL A 15 -7.59 12.46 18.52
N LEU A 16 -7.89 12.09 17.27
CA LEU A 16 -8.39 10.76 16.94
C LEU A 16 -7.38 9.66 17.33
N LEU A 17 -6.10 9.83 16.98
CA LEU A 17 -5.05 8.88 17.35
C LEU A 17 -4.87 8.78 18.87
N ALA A 18 -4.88 9.91 19.58
CA ALA A 18 -4.76 9.93 21.03
C ALA A 18 -5.91 9.16 21.70
N ILE A 19 -7.15 9.33 21.22
CA ILE A 19 -8.31 8.57 21.73
C ILE A 19 -8.13 7.07 21.50
N LEU A 20 -7.73 6.65 20.29
CA LEU A 20 -7.53 5.22 19.99
C LEU A 20 -6.44 4.60 20.86
N VAL A 21 -5.32 5.31 21.05
CA VAL A 21 -4.23 4.86 21.93
C VAL A 21 -4.70 4.76 23.39
N LEU A 22 -5.43 5.76 23.89
CA LEU A 22 -5.96 5.74 25.25
C LEU A 22 -6.94 4.58 25.46
N LEU A 23 -7.81 4.29 24.49
CA LEU A 23 -8.71 3.14 24.55
C LEU A 23 -7.94 1.81 24.63
N GLY A 24 -6.89 1.66 23.83
CA GLY A 24 -6.03 0.47 23.86
C GLY A 24 -5.28 0.30 25.20
N ILE A 25 -4.96 1.38 25.90
CA ILE A 25 -4.30 1.33 27.21
C ILE A 25 -5.30 1.04 28.33
N VAL A 26 -6.47 1.69 28.30
CA VAL A 26 -7.44 1.62 29.42
C VAL A 26 -8.32 0.38 29.36
N MET A 27 -8.66 -0.11 28.16
CA MET A 27 -9.55 -1.25 27.96
C MET A 27 -9.02 -2.19 26.86
N PRO A 28 -7.88 -2.87 27.10
CA PRO A 28 -7.21 -3.68 26.08
C PRO A 28 -8.07 -4.85 25.59
N ASP A 29 -8.69 -5.62 26.49
CA ASP A 29 -9.48 -6.80 26.11
C ASP A 29 -10.72 -6.42 25.29
N GLY A 30 -11.44 -5.39 25.74
CA GLY A 30 -12.57 -4.85 24.99
C GLY A 30 -12.14 -4.34 23.62
N TYR A 31 -11.05 -3.57 23.55
CA TYR A 31 -10.52 -3.06 22.29
C TYR A 31 -10.13 -4.18 21.33
N GLN A 32 -9.51 -5.26 21.82
CA GLN A 32 -9.18 -6.44 21.03
C GLN A 32 -10.44 -7.06 20.42
N VAL A 33 -11.46 -7.37 21.23
CA VAL A 33 -12.72 -7.97 20.75
C VAL A 33 -13.38 -7.08 19.70
N TRP A 34 -13.49 -5.77 19.94
CA TRP A 34 -14.05 -4.84 18.98
C TRP A 34 -13.26 -4.81 17.66
N SER A 35 -11.93 -4.79 17.74
CA SER A 35 -11.06 -4.76 16.56
C SER A 35 -11.12 -6.05 15.74
N GLU A 36 -11.23 -7.21 16.40
CA GLU A 36 -11.36 -8.52 15.77
C GLU A 36 -12.70 -8.65 15.05
N GLN A 37 -13.81 -8.28 15.71
CA GLN A 37 -15.14 -8.26 15.11
C GLN A 37 -15.18 -7.33 13.89
N LEU A 38 -14.61 -6.14 14.00
CA LEU A 38 -14.57 -5.20 12.89
C LEU A 38 -13.75 -5.76 11.71
N ARG A 39 -12.59 -6.36 12.00
CA ARG A 39 -11.75 -7.03 10.97
C ARG A 39 -12.53 -8.12 10.27
N GLU A 40 -13.21 -8.99 11.02
CA GLU A 40 -14.00 -10.09 10.46
C GLU A 40 -15.14 -9.58 9.58
N VAL A 41 -15.90 -8.58 10.04
CA VAL A 41 -16.99 -7.98 9.25
C VAL A 41 -16.46 -7.38 7.95
N ILE A 42 -15.35 -6.64 8.00
CA ILE A 42 -14.74 -6.06 6.80
C ILE A 42 -14.26 -7.16 5.85
N SER A 43 -13.55 -8.17 6.35
CA SER A 43 -13.03 -9.26 5.54
C SER A 43 -14.15 -10.09 4.89
N ASP A 44 -15.22 -10.41 5.63
CA ASP A 44 -16.35 -11.18 5.13
C ASP A 44 -17.19 -10.40 4.12
N LYS A 45 -17.55 -9.14 4.44
CA LYS A 45 -18.47 -8.34 3.61
C LYS A 45 -17.79 -7.62 2.45
N LEU A 46 -16.56 -7.14 2.64
CA LEU A 46 -15.84 -6.33 1.66
C LEU A 46 -14.64 -7.04 1.02
N GLY A 47 -14.33 -8.29 1.40
CA GLY A 47 -13.21 -9.04 0.84
C GLY A 47 -13.28 -9.19 -0.69
N TRP A 48 -14.45 -9.53 -1.24
CA TRP A 48 -14.63 -9.64 -2.70
C TRP A 48 -14.40 -8.28 -3.40
N PHE A 49 -14.91 -7.20 -2.81
CA PHE A 49 -14.76 -5.85 -3.35
C PHE A 49 -13.29 -5.43 -3.33
N TYR A 50 -12.59 -5.71 -2.23
CA TYR A 50 -11.15 -5.45 -2.10
C TYR A 50 -10.35 -6.18 -3.18
N LEU A 51 -10.61 -7.48 -3.40
CA LEU A 51 -9.93 -8.26 -4.43
C LEU A 51 -10.17 -7.70 -5.84
N LEU A 52 -11.42 -7.36 -6.17
CA LEU A 52 -11.75 -6.75 -7.47
C LEU A 52 -11.12 -5.37 -7.63
N LEU A 53 -11.14 -4.54 -6.59
CA LEU A 53 -10.55 -3.22 -6.60
C LEU A 53 -9.05 -3.28 -6.90
N VAL A 54 -8.29 -4.08 -6.14
CA VAL A 54 -6.83 -4.18 -6.34
C VAL A 54 -6.51 -4.80 -7.70
N THR A 55 -7.26 -5.82 -8.12
CA THR A 55 -7.10 -6.41 -9.47
C THR A 55 -7.37 -5.37 -10.56
N SER A 56 -8.42 -4.54 -10.42
CA SER A 56 -8.73 -3.49 -11.38
C SER A 56 -7.64 -2.42 -11.47
N ILE A 57 -6.98 -2.12 -10.34
CA ILE A 57 -5.83 -1.20 -10.31
C ILE A 57 -4.64 -1.80 -11.08
N VAL A 58 -4.36 -3.10 -10.91
CA VAL A 58 -3.33 -3.79 -11.69
C VAL A 58 -3.64 -3.70 -13.19
N LEU A 59 -4.88 -3.97 -13.59
CA LEU A 59 -5.32 -3.87 -14.98
C LEU A 59 -5.20 -2.43 -15.51
N LEU A 60 -5.54 -1.42 -14.70
CA LEU A 60 -5.41 -0.01 -15.06
C LEU A 60 -3.94 0.40 -15.25
N CYS A 61 -3.04 -0.04 -14.37
CA CYS A 61 -1.60 0.16 -14.55
C CYS A 61 -1.10 -0.55 -15.82
N GLY A 62 -1.58 -1.77 -16.10
CA GLY A 62 -1.31 -2.48 -17.35
C GLY A 62 -1.81 -1.72 -18.58
N PHE A 63 -3.01 -1.13 -18.51
CA PHE A 63 -3.53 -0.25 -19.55
C PHE A 63 -2.63 0.96 -19.78
N PHE A 64 -2.17 1.64 -18.71
CA PHE A 64 -1.22 2.74 -18.87
C PHE A 64 0.10 2.30 -19.48
N LEU A 65 0.59 1.10 -19.19
CA LEU A 65 1.83 0.58 -19.77
C LEU A 65 1.78 0.43 -21.30
N VAL A 66 0.64 -0.02 -21.84
CA VAL A 66 0.49 -0.30 -23.28
C VAL A 66 -0.18 0.82 -24.07
N SER A 67 -0.91 1.71 -23.41
CA SER A 67 -1.68 2.76 -24.07
C SER A 67 -0.82 3.99 -24.41
N PRO A 68 -1.21 4.78 -25.43
CA PRO A 68 -0.53 6.02 -25.79
C PRO A 68 -0.46 7.04 -24.63
N VAL A 69 -1.43 6.99 -23.71
CA VAL A 69 -1.46 7.91 -22.55
C VAL A 69 -0.33 7.63 -21.55
N GLY A 70 0.22 6.42 -21.52
CA GLY A 70 1.40 6.10 -20.70
C GLY A 70 2.70 6.72 -21.20
N GLN A 71 2.73 7.17 -22.45
CA GLN A 71 3.91 7.83 -23.04
C GLN A 71 4.04 9.30 -22.62
N ILE A 72 3.04 9.83 -21.88
CA ILE A 72 3.06 11.21 -21.40
C ILE A 72 4.15 11.36 -20.33
N LYS A 73 5.13 12.23 -20.59
CA LYS A 73 6.14 12.59 -19.59
C LYS A 73 5.50 13.27 -18.37
N LEU A 74 5.91 12.83 -17.19
CA LEU A 74 5.47 13.38 -15.89
C LEU A 74 6.24 14.67 -15.55
N GLY A 75 6.08 15.68 -16.40
CA GLY A 75 6.77 16.95 -16.35
C GLY A 75 6.48 17.76 -17.61
N GLU A 76 7.34 18.71 -17.97
CA GLU A 76 7.23 19.42 -19.24
C GLU A 76 7.51 18.48 -20.43
N PRO A 77 6.96 18.73 -21.64
CA PRO A 77 7.19 17.85 -22.80
C PRO A 77 8.68 17.62 -23.12
N ASN A 78 9.51 18.63 -22.86
CA ASN A 78 10.94 18.60 -23.12
C ASN A 78 11.78 18.31 -21.87
N SER A 79 11.16 17.97 -20.74
CA SER A 79 11.93 17.63 -19.54
C SER A 79 12.67 16.31 -19.71
N VAL A 80 13.79 16.21 -18.99
CA VAL A 80 14.63 15.01 -18.86
C VAL A 80 14.57 14.51 -17.40
N PRO A 81 14.80 13.22 -17.14
CA PRO A 81 14.86 12.70 -15.78
C PRO A 81 15.95 13.40 -14.95
N GLU A 82 15.64 13.77 -13.71
CA GLU A 82 16.59 14.38 -12.78
C GLU A 82 17.61 13.37 -12.23
N HIS A 83 17.20 12.10 -12.14
CA HIS A 83 18.03 10.99 -11.67
C HIS A 83 18.24 9.96 -12.79
N SER A 84 19.41 9.32 -12.79
CA SER A 84 19.66 8.17 -13.67
C SER A 84 18.72 7.01 -13.33
N THR A 85 18.42 6.16 -14.31
CA THR A 85 17.52 5.01 -14.11
C THR A 85 17.95 4.11 -12.96
N ILE A 86 19.25 3.86 -12.80
CA ILE A 86 19.78 3.04 -11.70
C ILE A 86 19.54 3.71 -10.35
N SER A 87 19.81 5.02 -10.26
CA SER A 87 19.57 5.79 -9.03
C SER A 87 18.08 5.83 -8.68
N TRP A 88 17.21 5.99 -9.69
CA TRP A 88 15.76 5.98 -9.51
C TRP A 88 15.24 4.63 -9.00
N ILE A 89 15.70 3.51 -9.58
CA ILE A 89 15.36 2.16 -9.09
C ILE A 89 15.84 1.98 -7.64
N ALA A 90 17.08 2.38 -7.33
CA ALA A 90 17.62 2.26 -5.98
C ALA A 90 16.80 3.06 -4.95
N MET A 91 16.34 4.27 -5.31
CA MET A 91 15.47 5.07 -4.43
C MET A 91 14.12 4.39 -4.17
N ILE A 92 13.50 3.78 -5.18
CA ILE A 92 12.24 3.05 -5.01
C ILE A 92 12.41 1.87 -4.06
N PHE A 93 13.48 1.08 -4.25
CA PHE A 93 13.77 -0.06 -3.37
C PHE A 93 14.06 0.41 -1.94
N SER A 94 14.84 1.48 -1.77
CA SER A 94 15.15 2.04 -0.45
C SER A 94 13.92 2.59 0.27
N ALA A 95 12.94 3.14 -0.45
CA ALA A 95 11.73 3.70 0.14
C ALA A 95 10.65 2.63 0.40
N GLY A 96 10.53 1.64 -0.50
CA GLY A 96 9.43 0.67 -0.49
C GLY A 96 9.69 -0.62 0.29
N MET A 97 10.94 -1.09 0.34
CA MET A 97 11.29 -2.37 0.96
C MET A 97 11.59 -2.18 2.46
N GLY A 98 10.54 -2.04 3.26
CA GLY A 98 10.64 -1.76 4.70
C GLY A 98 10.74 -2.99 5.60
N ILE A 99 10.40 -2.77 6.88
CA ILE A 99 10.33 -3.81 7.93
C ILE A 99 9.41 -4.99 7.58
N GLY A 100 8.42 -4.76 6.71
CA GLY A 100 7.50 -5.78 6.25
C GLY A 100 8.20 -7.00 5.66
N LEU A 101 9.25 -6.82 4.86
CA LEU A 101 9.99 -7.95 4.28
C LEU A 101 10.92 -8.63 5.28
N VAL A 102 11.48 -7.87 6.21
CA VAL A 102 12.32 -8.43 7.28
C VAL A 102 11.48 -9.36 8.17
N PHE A 103 10.23 -8.99 8.44
CA PHE A 103 9.32 -9.78 9.26
C PHE A 103 8.62 -10.88 8.46
N TYR A 104 7.85 -10.51 7.43
CA TYR A 104 7.00 -11.42 6.69
C TYR A 104 7.71 -12.17 5.56
N GLY A 105 8.90 -11.74 5.13
CA GLY A 105 9.63 -12.41 4.05
C GLY A 105 9.95 -13.88 4.36
N ALA A 106 10.21 -14.20 5.62
CA ALA A 106 10.34 -15.59 6.07
C ALA A 106 9.06 -16.11 6.74
N ALA A 107 8.39 -15.28 7.56
CA ALA A 107 7.27 -15.74 8.38
C ALA A 107 6.03 -16.13 7.55
N GLU A 108 5.71 -15.38 6.50
CA GLU A 108 4.51 -15.61 5.70
C GLU A 108 4.58 -16.91 4.87
N PRO A 109 5.62 -17.17 4.06
CA PRO A 109 5.69 -18.44 3.32
C PRO A 109 5.81 -19.64 4.26
N LEU A 110 6.51 -19.50 5.39
CA LEU A 110 6.58 -20.58 6.39
C LEU A 110 5.21 -20.85 7.02
N SER A 111 4.45 -19.81 7.36
CA SER A 111 3.10 -19.93 7.89
C SER A 111 2.16 -20.59 6.87
N HIS A 112 2.21 -20.18 5.60
CA HIS A 112 1.40 -20.80 4.55
C HIS A 112 1.78 -22.26 4.29
N TYR A 113 3.05 -22.62 4.43
CA TYR A 113 3.51 -23.99 4.26
C TYR A 113 3.11 -24.90 5.45
N ALA A 114 3.33 -24.42 6.67
CA ALA A 114 3.29 -25.26 7.87
C ALA A 114 1.97 -25.18 8.67
N ILE A 115 1.19 -24.11 8.51
CA ILE A 115 0.02 -23.83 9.37
C ILE A 115 -1.25 -23.64 8.53
N SER A 116 -1.23 -22.73 7.56
CA SER A 116 -2.43 -22.29 6.85
C SER A 116 -2.20 -22.29 5.33
N THR A 117 -2.15 -23.50 4.79
CA THR A 117 -2.16 -23.73 3.34
C THR A 117 -3.61 -23.71 2.82
N VAL A 118 -3.80 -23.19 1.61
CA VAL A 118 -5.15 -22.95 1.06
C VAL A 118 -5.71 -24.19 0.37
N ARG A 119 -4.87 -24.98 -0.32
CA ARG A 119 -5.34 -26.11 -1.16
C ARG A 119 -4.66 -27.44 -0.86
N ALA A 120 -3.57 -27.44 -0.11
CA ALA A 120 -2.77 -28.62 0.16
C ALA A 120 -2.86 -29.07 1.63
N THR A 121 -2.14 -30.11 1.99
CA THR A 121 -1.94 -30.52 3.39
C THR A 121 -0.72 -29.79 3.95
N PRO A 122 -0.78 -29.19 5.15
CA PRO A 122 0.38 -28.55 5.76
C PRO A 122 1.62 -29.46 5.75
N GLY A 123 2.77 -28.91 5.35
CA GLY A 123 4.02 -29.66 5.24
C GLY A 123 4.22 -30.49 3.97
N SER A 124 3.21 -30.63 3.10
CA SER A 124 3.34 -31.38 1.84
C SER A 124 4.15 -30.62 0.78
N GLN A 125 4.63 -31.32 -0.25
CA GLN A 125 5.34 -30.69 -1.36
C GLN A 125 4.47 -29.66 -2.10
N GLU A 126 3.17 -29.92 -2.21
CA GLU A 126 2.19 -29.03 -2.82
C GLU A 126 1.96 -27.77 -1.97
N ALA A 127 2.02 -27.89 -0.63
CA ALA A 127 1.93 -26.73 0.26
C ALA A 127 3.07 -25.73 0.08
N LEU A 128 4.25 -26.20 -0.35
CA LEU A 128 5.38 -25.32 -0.64
C LEU A 128 5.09 -24.42 -1.86
N ALA A 129 4.51 -24.99 -2.91
CA ALA A 129 4.12 -24.25 -4.09
C ALA A 129 3.01 -23.23 -3.79
N ASP A 130 2.01 -23.64 -3.00
CA ASP A 130 0.96 -22.73 -2.53
C ASP A 130 1.54 -21.58 -1.69
N ALA A 131 2.43 -21.87 -0.75
CA ALA A 131 3.03 -20.87 0.11
C ALA A 131 3.70 -19.74 -0.66
N PHE A 132 4.55 -20.08 -1.63
CA PHE A 132 5.19 -19.08 -2.48
C PHE A 132 4.20 -18.37 -3.38
N ARG A 133 3.19 -19.07 -3.92
CA ARG A 133 2.15 -18.46 -4.76
C ARG A 133 1.42 -17.32 -4.02
N TYR A 134 0.99 -17.56 -2.78
CA TYR A 134 0.27 -16.54 -2.01
C TYR A 134 1.20 -15.43 -1.51
N THR A 135 2.40 -15.76 -1.06
CA THR A 135 3.40 -14.76 -0.65
C THR A 135 3.73 -13.81 -1.81
N PHE A 136 3.99 -14.35 -3.02
CA PHE A 136 4.21 -13.51 -4.20
C PHE A 136 2.96 -12.77 -4.66
N PHE A 137 1.77 -13.28 -4.39
CA PHE A 137 0.54 -12.54 -4.68
C PHE A 137 0.42 -11.29 -3.78
N HIS A 138 0.74 -11.40 -2.48
CA HIS A 138 0.70 -10.29 -1.54
C HIS A 138 1.82 -9.26 -1.75
N TRP A 139 3.05 -9.71 -2.01
CA TRP A 139 4.23 -8.84 -2.11
C TRP A 139 4.63 -8.50 -3.56
N GLY A 140 3.90 -9.04 -4.54
CA GLY A 140 4.14 -8.82 -5.96
C GLY A 140 3.34 -7.66 -6.55
N ILE A 141 2.97 -7.80 -7.82
CA ILE A 141 2.43 -6.71 -8.65
C ILE A 141 1.19 -6.01 -8.07
N HIS A 142 0.38 -6.69 -7.25
CA HIS A 142 -0.83 -6.12 -6.67
C HIS A 142 -0.51 -4.98 -5.70
N ALA A 143 0.45 -5.18 -4.79
CA ALA A 143 0.89 -4.13 -3.86
C ALA A 143 1.56 -2.96 -4.60
N TRP A 144 2.46 -3.28 -5.55
CA TRP A 144 3.18 -2.26 -6.32
C TRP A 144 2.27 -1.43 -7.22
N ALA A 145 1.21 -2.01 -7.78
CA ALA A 145 0.27 -1.28 -8.63
C ALA A 145 -0.47 -0.18 -7.87
N ILE A 146 -0.79 -0.38 -6.59
CA ILE A 146 -1.43 0.64 -5.75
C ILE A 146 -0.47 1.83 -5.57
N TYR A 147 0.80 1.56 -5.23
CA TYR A 147 1.81 2.61 -5.12
C TYR A 147 2.02 3.34 -6.44
N ALA A 148 2.12 2.60 -7.55
CA ALA A 148 2.30 3.18 -8.88
C ALA A 148 1.13 4.10 -9.25
N LEU A 149 -0.12 3.71 -9.00
CA LEU A 149 -1.29 4.53 -9.32
C LEU A 149 -1.31 5.84 -8.52
N ILE A 150 -1.05 5.78 -7.21
CA ILE A 150 -1.02 6.98 -6.35
C ILE A 150 0.15 7.88 -6.74
N ALA A 151 1.34 7.31 -6.93
CA ALA A 151 2.53 8.05 -7.36
C ALA A 151 2.30 8.71 -8.73
N LEU A 152 1.67 8.01 -9.67
CA LEU A 152 1.31 8.54 -10.98
C LEU A 152 0.34 9.72 -10.85
N ALA A 153 -0.71 9.60 -10.02
CA ALA A 153 -1.65 10.69 -9.80
C ALA A 153 -0.96 11.93 -9.21
N LEU A 154 -0.15 11.75 -8.18
CA LEU A 154 0.61 12.84 -7.55
C LEU A 154 1.60 13.48 -8.51
N ALA A 155 2.37 12.66 -9.24
CA ALA A 155 3.37 13.14 -10.19
C ALA A 155 2.71 13.87 -11.37
N TYR A 156 1.60 13.35 -11.90
CA TYR A 156 0.87 14.01 -12.98
C TYR A 156 0.31 15.37 -12.53
N PHE A 157 -0.39 15.44 -11.39
CA PHE A 157 -0.96 16.70 -10.95
C PHE A 157 0.09 17.70 -10.45
N GLY A 158 1.13 17.22 -9.75
CA GLY A 158 2.21 18.04 -9.22
C GLY A 158 3.16 18.55 -10.29
N PHE A 159 3.69 17.67 -11.14
CA PHE A 159 4.74 18.02 -12.12
C PHE A 159 4.17 18.39 -13.49
N ARG A 160 3.22 17.60 -14.03
CA ARG A 160 2.68 17.85 -15.38
C ARG A 160 1.64 18.97 -15.39
N LYS A 161 0.75 19.03 -14.39
CA LYS A 161 -0.29 20.07 -14.29
C LYS A 161 0.08 21.24 -13.38
N LYS A 162 1.22 21.17 -12.68
CA LYS A 162 1.72 22.23 -11.78
C LYS A 162 0.68 22.66 -10.73
N ARG A 163 -0.14 21.71 -10.26
CA ARG A 163 -1.11 21.96 -9.19
C ARG A 163 -0.42 21.81 -7.84
N ASN A 164 -0.80 22.65 -6.89
CA ASN A 164 -0.37 22.47 -5.51
C ASN A 164 -1.12 21.27 -4.92
N ILE A 165 -0.40 20.18 -4.67
CA ILE A 165 -0.96 18.91 -4.17
C ILE A 165 -1.19 18.90 -2.65
N PHE A 166 -0.64 19.87 -1.90
CA PHE A 166 -0.71 19.91 -0.43
C PHE A 166 -1.56 21.05 0.13
N TYR A 167 -1.74 22.14 -0.62
CA TYR A 167 -2.67 23.20 -0.27
C TYR A 167 -3.90 23.07 -1.15
N ARG A 168 -5.06 22.77 -0.54
CA ARG A 168 -6.35 23.05 -1.17
C ARG A 168 -6.34 24.55 -1.53
N LEU A 169 -6.31 24.84 -2.82
CA LEU A 169 -6.66 26.15 -3.34
C LEU A 169 -8.14 26.44 -2.98
N PRO A 170 -8.49 27.74 -2.79
CA PRO A 170 -9.52 28.23 -1.86
C PRO A 170 -10.87 27.53 -1.90
#